data_AF-A0A831UPZ7-F1
#
_entry.id   AF-A0A831UPZ7-F1
#
_cell.length_a   1.000
_cell.length_b   1.000
_cell.length_c   1.000
_cell.angle_alpha   90.00
_cell.angle_beta   90.00
_cell.angle_gamma   90.00
#
_symmetry.space_group_name_H-M   'P 1'
#
loop_
_entity.id
_entity.type
_entity.pdbx_description
1 polymer ?
#
loop_
_entity_poly.entity_id
_entity_poly.type
_entity_poly.pdbx_seq_one_letter_code
_entity_poly.pdbx_strand_id
1 'polypeptide(L)'
;MAGKKILLVEGKGDEHVLKHVVEAGYADAPSSPVPEGVVVAPPPGTLLPRVGIWIMPDNHAEGILEDFLRFLVPEGSRLLEHVESSVASIPEGECLFPKQATPKAIIHTWLAWQEEPGKPLGTAITARYLDPEVEQVDVLVGWLKRIFYP
;
A
#
# COMPACT_ATOMS: atom_id res chain seq x y z
N MET A 1 -29.20 -2.71 1.90
CA MET A 1 -28.22 -1.61 1.85
C MET A 1 -27.22 -1.92 0.75
N ALA A 2 -26.86 -0.96 -0.10
CA ALA A 2 -25.79 -1.15 -1.08
C ALA A 2 -24.47 -1.45 -0.33
N GLY A 3 -23.69 -2.43 -0.82
CA GLY A 3 -22.43 -2.82 -0.20
C GLY A 3 -21.34 -1.76 -0.35
N LYS A 4 -20.20 -1.98 0.32
CA LYS A 4 -18.96 -1.22 0.13
C LYS A 4 -17.88 -2.19 -0.37
N LYS A 5 -17.10 -1.79 -1.37
CA LYS A 5 -15.96 -2.55 -1.88
C LYS A 5 -14.71 -1.68 -1.87
N ILE A 6 -13.57 -2.31 -1.55
CA ILE A 6 -12.25 -1.70 -1.63
C ILE A 6 -11.46 -2.43 -2.70
N LEU A 7 -10.75 -1.67 -3.53
CA LEU A 7 -9.70 -2.14 -4.42
C LEU A 7 -8.38 -1.52 -3.92
N LEU A 8 -7.51 -2.36 -3.37
CA LEU A 8 -6.10 -2.03 -3.15
C LEU A 8 -5.33 -2.56 -4.35
N VAL A 9 -4.60 -1.70 -5.04
CA VAL A 9 -3.92 -2.03 -6.29
C VAL A 9 -2.41 -1.87 -6.10
N GLU A 10 -1.65 -2.82 -6.64
CA GLU A 10 -0.19 -2.90 -6.54
C GLU A 10 0.42 -3.27 -7.89
N GLY A 11 1.52 -2.60 -8.27
CA GLY A 11 2.26 -2.89 -9.49
C GLY A 11 2.31 -1.77 -10.52
N LYS A 12 2.68 -2.16 -11.75
CA LYS A 12 2.90 -1.24 -12.87
C LYS A 12 1.62 -1.09 -13.69
N GLY A 13 1.28 0.14 -14.04
CA GLY A 13 0.07 0.44 -14.80
C GLY A 13 -1.20 0.26 -13.98
N ASP A 14 -1.12 0.42 -12.66
CA ASP A 14 -2.23 0.26 -11.75
C ASP A 14 -3.35 1.28 -11.99
N GLU A 15 -3.04 2.41 -12.62
CA GLU A 15 -4.03 3.41 -13.02
C GLU A 15 -5.12 2.85 -13.96
N HIS A 16 -4.85 1.72 -14.65
CA HIS A 16 -5.85 1.03 -15.47
C HIS A 16 -7.06 0.54 -14.66
N VAL A 17 -6.93 0.37 -13.34
CA VAL A 17 -8.07 0.04 -12.47
C VAL A 17 -9.21 1.05 -12.63
N LEU A 18 -8.89 2.34 -12.82
CA LEU A 18 -9.88 3.40 -12.97
C LEU A 18 -10.66 3.25 -14.26
N LYS A 19 -9.96 2.90 -15.35
CA LYS A 19 -10.59 2.59 -16.63
C LYS A 19 -11.59 1.44 -16.50
N HIS A 20 -11.20 0.36 -15.81
CA HIS A 20 -12.09 -0.79 -15.60
C HIS A 20 -13.29 -0.46 -14.70
N VAL A 21 -13.10 0.44 -13.72
CA VAL A 21 -14.20 0.92 -12.88
C VAL A 21 -15.18 1.77 -13.69
N VAL A 22 -14.70 2.63 -14.58
CA VAL A 22 -15.56 3.35 -15.53
C VAL A 22 -16.33 2.38 -16.44
N GLU A 23 -15.64 1.40 -17.02
CA GLU A 23 -16.23 0.35 -17.88
C GLU A 23 -17.28 -0.50 -17.12
N ALA A 24 -17.14 -0.66 -15.81
CA ALA A 24 -18.09 -1.35 -14.93
C ALA A 24 -19.34 -0.51 -14.58
N GLY A 25 -19.46 0.72 -15.08
CA GLY A 25 -20.64 1.58 -14.94
C GLY A 25 -20.49 2.74 -13.96
N TYR A 26 -19.31 2.96 -13.39
CA TYR A 26 -19.03 4.09 -12.50
C TYR A 26 -18.53 5.30 -13.31
N ALA A 27 -19.44 5.96 -14.04
CA ALA A 27 -19.10 7.07 -14.93
C ALA A 27 -18.46 8.28 -14.22
N ASP A 28 -18.72 8.45 -12.92
CA ASP A 28 -18.18 9.55 -12.10
C ASP A 28 -16.77 9.25 -11.55
N ALA A 29 -16.19 8.09 -11.85
CA ALA A 29 -14.82 7.78 -11.45
C ALA A 29 -13.81 8.68 -12.20
N PRO A 30 -12.78 9.20 -11.53
CA PRO A 30 -11.77 10.03 -12.18
C PRO A 30 -10.95 9.20 -13.19
N SER A 31 -10.46 9.87 -14.23
CA SER A 31 -9.62 9.24 -15.27
C SER A 31 -8.18 8.97 -14.82
N SER A 32 -7.77 9.52 -13.69
CA SER A 32 -6.43 9.36 -13.11
C SER A 32 -6.51 9.24 -11.58
N PRO A 33 -5.48 8.65 -10.94
CA PRO A 33 -5.41 8.58 -9.48
C PRO A 33 -5.43 9.98 -8.85
N VAL A 34 -5.89 10.07 -7.61
CA VAL A 34 -5.85 11.30 -6.81
C VAL A 34 -5.12 11.01 -5.50
N PRO A 35 -4.33 11.96 -4.95
CA PRO A 35 -3.48 11.72 -3.78
C PRO A 35 -4.24 11.18 -2.58
N GLU A 36 -5.45 11.67 -2.33
CA GLU A 36 -6.26 11.26 -1.19
C GLU A 36 -6.94 9.90 -1.40
N GLY A 37 -6.79 9.25 -2.55
CA GLY A 37 -7.48 8.02 -2.91
C GLY A 37 -8.90 8.26 -3.42
N VAL A 38 -9.33 7.40 -4.34
CA VAL A 38 -10.61 7.56 -5.06
C VAL A 38 -11.75 6.91 -4.29
N VAL A 39 -12.89 7.60 -4.25
CA VAL A 39 -14.13 7.09 -3.67
C VAL A 39 -15.28 7.41 -4.62
N VAL A 40 -15.96 6.38 -5.12
CA VAL A 40 -17.05 6.51 -6.09
C VAL A 40 -18.35 5.99 -5.50
N ALA A 41 -19.41 6.79 -5.62
CA ALA A 41 -20.74 6.42 -5.16
C ALA A 41 -21.39 5.36 -6.09
N PRO A 42 -22.35 4.58 -5.60
CA PRO A 42 -23.20 3.76 -6.45
C PRO A 42 -23.89 4.60 -7.53
N PRO A 43 -23.82 4.23 -8.82
CA PRO A 43 -24.59 4.90 -9.86
C PRO A 43 -26.11 4.80 -9.58
N PRO A 44 -26.90 5.87 -9.84
CA PRO A 44 -28.33 5.87 -9.59
C PRO A 44 -29.07 4.72 -10.30
N GLY A 45 -29.99 4.08 -9.60
CA GLY A 45 -30.80 2.98 -10.16
C GLY A 45 -30.06 1.64 -10.32
N THR A 46 -28.84 1.51 -9.79
CA THR A 46 -28.06 0.26 -9.82
C THR A 46 -27.99 -0.41 -8.45
N LEU A 47 -27.63 -1.70 -8.44
CA LEU A 47 -27.28 -2.45 -7.22
C LEU A 47 -25.77 -2.45 -6.95
N LEU A 48 -25.02 -1.62 -7.66
CA LEU A 48 -23.58 -1.54 -7.52
C LEU A 48 -23.20 -0.99 -6.13
N PRO A 49 -22.12 -1.50 -5.52
CA PRO A 49 -21.65 -1.01 -4.24
C PRO A 49 -20.97 0.36 -4.37
N ARG A 50 -20.74 1.01 -3.23
CA ARG A 50 -19.78 2.10 -3.16
C ARG A 50 -18.37 1.54 -3.33
N VAL A 51 -17.52 2.17 -4.13
CA VAL A 51 -16.16 1.68 -4.42
C VAL A 51 -15.12 2.66 -3.90
N GLY A 52 -14.19 2.16 -3.09
CA GLY A 52 -12.93 2.83 -2.77
C GLY A 52 -11.79 2.23 -3.57
N ILE A 53 -10.91 3.06 -4.11
CA ILE A 53 -9.72 2.62 -4.83
C ILE A 53 -8.51 3.32 -4.21
N TRP A 54 -7.50 2.53 -3.87
CA TRP A 54 -6.19 2.99 -3.42
C TRP A 54 -5.12 2.29 -4.23
N ILE A 55 -4.18 3.05 -4.76
CA ILE A 55 -3.02 2.55 -5.50
C ILE A 55 -1.81 2.67 -4.57
N MET A 56 -1.11 1.56 -4.37
CA MET A 56 0.05 1.54 -3.50
C MET A 56 1.24 2.27 -4.13
N PRO A 57 2.10 2.87 -3.29
CA PRO A 57 1.97 2.95 -1.84
C PRO A 57 1.12 4.16 -1.39
N ASP A 58 0.98 5.19 -2.23
CA ASP A 58 0.53 6.54 -1.85
C ASP A 58 -0.40 7.22 -2.89
N ASN A 59 -0.96 6.46 -3.83
CA ASN A 59 -1.70 6.93 -5.02
C ASN A 59 -0.90 7.76 -6.03
N HIS A 60 0.42 7.85 -5.89
CA HIS A 60 1.28 8.62 -6.79
C HIS A 60 2.42 7.79 -7.38
N ALA A 61 3.22 7.14 -6.54
CA ALA A 61 4.32 6.28 -6.99
C ALA A 61 3.81 4.89 -7.38
N GLU A 62 4.52 4.24 -8.32
CA GLU A 62 4.35 2.79 -8.51
C GLU A 62 4.99 2.06 -7.33
N GLY A 63 4.26 1.15 -6.70
CA GLY A 63 4.82 0.33 -5.64
C GLY A 63 3.85 -0.72 -5.12
N ILE A 64 4.25 -1.32 -4.00
CA ILE A 64 3.50 -2.37 -3.30
C ILE A 64 3.31 -2.02 -1.83
N LEU A 65 2.57 -2.83 -1.08
CA LEU A 65 2.38 -2.62 0.37
C LEU A 65 3.71 -2.44 1.12
N GLU A 66 4.76 -3.19 0.77
CA GLU A 66 6.07 -3.04 1.43
C GLU A 66 6.72 -1.68 1.18
N ASP A 67 6.43 -1.02 0.06
CA ASP A 67 6.86 0.37 -0.15
C ASP A 67 6.09 1.33 0.77
N PHE A 68 4.80 1.08 1.02
CA PHE A 68 4.03 1.84 2.00
C PHE A 68 4.59 1.65 3.42
N LEU A 69 4.91 0.41 3.80
CA LEU A 69 5.45 0.09 5.12
C LEU A 69 6.82 0.71 5.39
N ARG A 70 7.61 1.03 4.34
CA ARG A 70 8.85 1.78 4.50
C ARG A 70 8.63 3.18 5.06
N PHE A 71 7.51 3.84 4.77
CA PHE A 71 7.19 5.14 5.37
C PHE A 71 7.03 5.07 6.88
N LEU A 72 6.66 3.89 7.41
CA LEU A 72 6.48 3.66 8.84
C LEU A 72 7.78 3.22 9.53
N VAL A 73 8.89 3.02 8.81
CA VAL A 73 10.17 2.75 9.48
C VAL A 73 10.68 4.06 10.07
N PRO A 74 11.11 4.10 11.35
CA PRO A 74 11.60 5.32 11.98
C PRO A 74 12.67 6.04 11.15
N GLU A 75 12.54 7.35 11.03
CA GLU A 75 13.48 8.19 10.27
C GLU A 75 14.92 8.03 10.82
N GLY A 76 15.89 7.92 9.92
CA GLY A 76 17.29 7.73 10.29
C GLY A 76 17.63 6.35 10.85
N SER A 77 16.80 5.33 10.60
CA SER A 77 17.05 3.94 10.99
C SER A 77 18.32 3.38 10.32
N ARG A 78 19.43 3.40 11.06
CA ARG A 78 20.70 2.75 10.67
C ARG A 78 20.54 1.24 10.43
N LEU A 79 19.56 0.62 11.09
CA LEU A 79 19.26 -0.79 10.87
C LEU A 79 18.67 -1.01 9.48
N LEU A 80 17.75 -0.15 9.03
CA LEU A 80 17.22 -0.22 7.67
C LEU A 80 18.33 0.00 6.64
N GLU A 81 19.18 1.01 6.82
CA GLU A 81 20.35 1.23 5.95
C GLU A 81 21.24 -0.02 5.86
N HIS A 82 21.47 -0.71 6.99
CA HIS A 82 22.25 -1.94 7.02
C HIS A 82 21.55 -3.11 6.29
N VAL A 83 20.22 -3.23 6.43
CA VAL A 83 19.42 -4.22 5.69
C VAL A 83 19.51 -3.95 4.19
N GLU A 84 19.32 -2.70 3.77
CA GLU A 84 19.39 -2.32 2.36
C GLU A 84 20.76 -2.63 1.76
N SER A 85 21.83 -2.29 2.47
CA SER A 85 23.20 -2.62 2.06
C SER A 85 23.39 -4.13 1.98
N SER A 86 22.85 -4.90 2.94
CA SER A 86 22.98 -6.35 2.97
C SER A 86 22.27 -6.99 1.79
N VAL A 87 21.03 -6.58 1.51
CA VAL A 87 20.23 -7.03 0.35
C VAL A 87 20.89 -6.65 -0.97
N ALA A 88 21.44 -5.44 -1.09
CA ALA A 88 22.14 -4.98 -2.29
C ALA A 88 23.49 -5.70 -2.52
N SER A 89 24.11 -6.24 -1.47
CA SER A 89 25.40 -6.91 -1.54
C SER A 89 25.32 -8.43 -1.79
N ILE A 90 24.11 -8.99 -1.90
CA ILE A 90 23.94 -10.41 -2.18
C ILE A 90 24.59 -10.74 -3.54
N PRO A 91 25.48 -11.74 -3.61
CA PRO A 91 26.10 -12.14 -4.88
C PRO A 91 25.06 -12.51 -5.95
N GLU A 92 25.36 -12.20 -7.23
CA GLU A 92 24.43 -12.40 -8.36
C GLU A 92 23.93 -13.84 -8.53
N GLY A 93 24.69 -14.84 -8.03
CA GLY A 93 24.29 -16.25 -8.02
C GLY A 93 23.59 -16.74 -6.74
N GLU A 94 23.55 -15.93 -5.69
CA GLU A 94 22.95 -16.28 -4.40
C GLU A 94 21.63 -15.52 -4.14
N CYS A 95 21.34 -14.49 -4.94
CA CYS A 95 20.08 -13.76 -4.86
C CYS A 95 18.93 -14.61 -5.43
N LEU A 96 18.17 -15.25 -4.53
CA LEU A 96 17.10 -16.19 -4.89
C LEU A 96 15.77 -15.50 -5.25
N PHE A 97 15.59 -14.24 -4.87
CA PHE A 97 14.35 -13.50 -5.13
C PHE A 97 14.51 -12.62 -6.39
N PRO A 98 13.44 -12.43 -7.18
CA PRO A 98 13.50 -11.59 -8.37
C PRO A 98 13.64 -10.12 -7.97
N LYS A 99 14.23 -9.28 -8.83
CA LYS A 99 14.45 -7.85 -8.56
C LYS A 99 13.19 -7.11 -8.11
N GLN A 100 12.02 -7.48 -8.62
CA GLN A 100 10.72 -6.90 -8.27
C GLN A 100 10.31 -7.18 -6.81
N ALA A 101 10.86 -8.23 -6.18
CA ALA A 101 10.62 -8.56 -4.78
C ALA A 101 11.59 -7.87 -3.82
N THR A 102 12.44 -6.95 -4.29
CA THR A 102 13.40 -6.22 -3.44
C THR A 102 12.75 -5.47 -2.27
N PRO A 103 11.61 -4.75 -2.45
CA PRO A 103 10.92 -4.13 -1.31
C PRO A 103 10.48 -5.15 -0.26
N LYS A 104 10.02 -6.32 -0.70
CA LYS A 104 9.67 -7.44 0.19
C LYS A 104 10.87 -7.96 0.96
N ALA A 105 11.98 -8.23 0.27
CA ALA A 105 13.20 -8.71 0.89
C ALA A 105 13.69 -7.73 1.98
N ILE A 106 13.64 -6.42 1.72
CA ILE A 106 14.10 -5.41 2.67
C ILE A 106 13.19 -5.33 3.90
N ILE A 107 11.88 -5.15 3.72
CA ILE A 107 10.96 -5.02 4.86
C ILE A 107 10.92 -6.29 5.70
N HIS A 108 10.88 -7.48 5.08
CA HIS A 108 10.87 -8.73 5.83
C HIS A 108 12.18 -9.00 6.56
N THR A 109 13.34 -8.64 5.98
CA THR A 109 14.63 -8.76 6.68
C THR A 109 14.71 -7.79 7.85
N TRP A 110 14.26 -6.55 7.65
CA TRP A 110 14.21 -5.55 8.71
C TRP A 110 13.32 -6.01 9.88
N LEU A 111 12.17 -6.62 9.60
CA LEU A 111 11.29 -7.22 10.61
C LEU A 111 11.90 -8.46 11.29
N ALA A 112 12.67 -9.25 10.55
CA ALA A 112 13.41 -10.39 11.10
C ALA A 112 14.52 -9.96 12.08
N TRP A 113 15.00 -8.72 11.98
CA TRP A 113 16.05 -8.17 12.85
C TRP A 113 15.51 -7.30 14.00
N GLN A 114 14.20 -7.30 14.22
CA GLN A 114 13.59 -6.65 15.40
C GLN A 114 13.73 -7.53 16.65
N GLU A 115 13.37 -6.96 17.80
CA GLU A 115 13.44 -7.64 19.12
C GLU A 115 12.72 -9.01 19.12
N GLU A 116 11.56 -9.09 18.48
CA GLU A 116 10.88 -10.35 18.17
C GLU A 116 10.94 -10.60 16.65
N PRO A 117 11.90 -11.41 16.19
CA PRO A 117 12.10 -11.71 14.77
C PRO A 117 10.84 -12.21 14.07
N GLY A 118 10.56 -11.61 12.90
CA GLY A 118 9.61 -12.18 11.95
C GLY A 118 8.14 -12.00 12.34
N LYS A 119 7.83 -11.04 13.23
CA LYS A 119 6.44 -10.66 13.51
C LYS A 119 5.69 -10.35 12.19
N PRO A 120 4.45 -10.86 12.01
CA PRO A 120 3.61 -10.48 10.89
C PRO A 120 3.39 -8.97 10.81
N LEU A 121 3.26 -8.43 9.60
CA LEU A 121 3.09 -6.99 9.33
C LEU A 121 2.01 -6.32 10.21
N GLY A 122 0.83 -6.94 10.31
CA GLY A 122 -0.27 -6.40 11.12
C GLY A 122 0.04 -6.32 12.62
N THR A 123 1.00 -7.10 13.12
CA THR A 123 1.44 -7.06 14.53
C THR A 123 2.68 -6.19 14.76
N ALA A 124 3.42 -5.86 13.70
CA ALA A 124 4.63 -5.02 13.78
C ALA A 124 4.32 -3.57 14.16
N ILE A 125 3.15 -3.05 13.75
CA ILE A 125 2.64 -1.75 14.19
C ILE A 125 2.34 -1.77 15.69
N THR A 126 1.62 -2.80 16.17
CA THR A 126 1.31 -2.97 17.60
C THR A 126 2.58 -3.15 18.44
N ALA A 127 3.60 -3.82 17.89
CA ALA A 127 4.91 -3.99 18.51
C ALA A 127 5.79 -2.73 18.46
N ARG A 128 5.30 -1.63 17.86
CA ARG A 128 6.02 -0.34 17.70
C ARG A 128 7.32 -0.43 16.92
N TYR A 129 7.47 -1.46 16.09
CA TYR A 129 8.56 -1.50 15.12
C TYR A 129 8.26 -0.50 14.00
N LEU A 130 7.04 -0.55 13.48
CA LEU A 130 6.54 0.40 12.50
C LEU A 130 5.80 1.53 13.23
N ASP A 131 6.21 2.77 12.99
CA ASP A 131 5.61 3.98 13.53
C ASP A 131 4.46 4.46 12.63
N PRO A 132 3.20 4.39 13.10
CA PRO A 132 2.06 4.86 12.31
C PRO A 132 1.89 6.39 12.34
N GLU A 133 2.68 7.14 13.11
CA GLU A 133 2.57 8.60 13.24
C GLU A 133 3.24 9.33 12.06
N VAL A 134 2.81 8.98 10.84
CA VAL A 134 3.31 9.56 9.57
C VAL A 134 2.16 10.00 8.67
N GLU A 135 2.39 11.03 7.87
CA GLU A 135 1.37 11.66 7.01
C GLU A 135 0.70 10.63 6.07
N GLN A 136 1.45 9.67 5.54
CA GLN A 136 0.96 8.65 4.62
C GLN A 136 -0.12 7.76 5.28
N VAL A 137 0.00 7.49 6.58
CA VAL A 137 -1.01 6.75 7.34
C VAL A 137 -2.27 7.60 7.52
N ASP A 138 -2.12 8.90 7.81
CA ASP A 138 -3.27 9.81 7.94
C ASP A 138 -4.07 9.92 6.64
N VAL A 139 -3.41 10.01 5.48
CA VAL A 139 -4.08 10.05 4.18
C VAL A 139 -4.84 8.75 3.90
N LEU A 140 -4.21 7.59 4.13
CA LEU A 140 -4.85 6.28 3.95
C LEU A 140 -6.05 6.10 4.89
N VAL A 141 -5.90 6.46 6.17
CA VAL A 141 -6.99 6.39 7.16
C VAL A 141 -8.11 7.37 6.81
N GLY A 142 -7.78 8.57 6.34
CA GLY A 142 -8.75 9.55 5.86
C GLY A 142 -9.60 8.99 4.71
N TRP A 143 -8.96 8.33 3.76
CA TRP A 143 -9.65 7.64 2.66
C TRP A 143 -10.56 6.50 3.14
N LEU A 144 -10.07 5.61 4.03
CA LEU A 144 -10.89 4.55 4.64
C LEU A 144 -12.12 5.12 5.35
N LYS A 145 -11.94 6.22 6.10
CA LYS A 145 -13.04 6.92 6.77
C LYS A 145 -14.09 7.42 5.77
N ARG A 146 -13.66 8.05 4.66
CA ARG A 146 -14.59 8.50 3.61
C ARG A 146 -15.40 7.35 3.02
N ILE A 147 -14.88 6.12 2.97
CA ILE A 147 -15.60 4.94 2.43
C ILE A 147 -16.60 4.37 3.44
N PHE A 148 -16.15 4.15 4.68
CA PHE A 148 -16.90 3.40 5.68
C PHE A 148 -17.81 4.24 6.55
N TYR A 149 -17.43 5.50 6.81
CA TYR A 149 -18.13 6.45 7.67
C TYR A 149 -18.41 7.76 6.90
N PRO A 150 -19.12 7.70 5.76
CA PRO A 150 -19.46 8.88 4.95
C PRO A 150 -20.45 9.81 5.66
#